data_AF-A0A382VXN0-F1
#
_entry.id   AF-A0A382VXN0-F1
#
_cell.length_a   1.000
_cell.length_b   1.000
_cell.length_c   1.000
_cell.angle_alpha   90.00
_cell.angle_beta   90.00
_cell.angle_gamma   90.00
#
_symmetry.space_group_name_H-M   'P 1'
#
loop_
_entity.id
_entity.type
_entity.pdbx_description
1 polymer ?
#
loop_
_entity_poly.entity_id
_entity_poly.type
_entity_poly.pdbx_seq_one_letter_code
_entity_poly.pdbx_strand_id
1 'polypeptide(L)' 'MISTTCRVCNKTEEAIFSTVLLQKHSAQFFKCSQCGYVQTEEPYWLEEAYKASINDSDTGMIMRNLWLRNVATTLIYFF' A
#
# COMPACT_ATOMS: atom_id res chain seq x y z
N MET A 1 -21.93 9.42 -8.54
CA MET A 1 -20.99 9.05 -7.47
C MET A 1 -20.52 7.64 -7.77
N ILE A 2 -19.22 7.45 -8.03
CA ILE A 2 -18.66 6.13 -8.31
C ILE A 2 -18.63 5.40 -6.96
N SER A 3 -19.65 4.58 -6.71
CA SER A 3 -19.70 3.67 -5.56
C SER A 3 -18.77 2.51 -5.89
N THR A 4 -17.55 2.53 -5.36
CA THR A 4 -16.62 1.41 -5.48
C THR A 4 -16.97 0.34 -4.44
N THR A 5 -17.02 -0.91 -4.89
CA THR A 5 -17.16 -2.07 -4.01
C THR A 5 -15.77 -2.47 -3.51
N CYS A 6 -15.67 -2.82 -2.23
CA CYS A 6 -14.40 -3.23 -1.63
C CYS A 6 -13.86 -4.51 -2.26
N ARG A 7 -12.63 -4.47 -2.77
CA ARG A 7 -11.95 -5.62 -3.40
C ARG A 7 -11.68 -6.77 -2.44
N VAL A 8 -11.72 -6.53 -1.12
CA VAL A 8 -11.42 -7.53 -0.08
C VAL A 8 -12.69 -8.20 0.44
N CYS A 9 -13.73 -7.42 0.78
CA CYS A 9 -14.91 -7.95 1.47
C CYS A 9 -16.25 -7.64 0.78
N ASN A 10 -16.22 -7.05 -0.42
CA ASN A 10 -17.37 -6.71 -1.25
C ASN A 10 -18.42 -5.79 -0.59
N LYS A 11 -18.02 -5.02 0.43
CA LYS A 11 -18.87 -3.99 1.04
C LYS A 11 -18.69 -2.63 0.36
N THR A 12 -19.59 -1.71 0.64
CA THR A 12 -19.53 -0.33 0.15
C THR A 12 -18.32 0.39 0.72
N GLU A 13 -17.81 1.33 -0.07
CA GLU A 13 -16.70 2.18 0.32
C GLU A 13 -17.08 3.65 0.27
N GLU A 14 -16.37 4.43 1.07
CA GLU A 14 -16.56 5.87 1.17
C GLU A 14 -15.31 6.58 0.66
N ALA A 15 -15.51 7.62 -0.14
CA ALA A 15 -14.44 8.48 -0.61
C ALA A 15 -13.79 9.21 0.59
N ILE A 16 -12.47 9.15 0.70
CA ILE A 16 -11.72 9.76 1.82
C ILE A 16 -10.90 10.99 1.41
N PHE A 17 -10.18 10.93 0.28
CA PHE A 17 -9.42 12.06 -0.27
C PHE A 17 -9.03 11.78 -1.72
N SER A 18 -8.63 12.81 -2.46
CA SER A 18 -7.98 12.68 -3.76
C SER A 18 -6.59 13.31 -3.74
N THR A 19 -5.72 12.83 -4.60
CA THR A 19 -4.36 13.38 -4.77
C THR A 19 -3.84 13.12 -6.18
N VAL A 20 -2.69 13.72 -6.50
CA VAL A 20 -2.00 13.52 -7.78
C VAL A 20 -0.86 12.53 -7.59
N LEU A 21 -0.96 11.36 -8.22
CA LEU A 21 0.07 10.33 -8.26
C LEU A 21 1.00 10.54 -9.45
N LEU A 22 2.27 10.17 -9.29
CA LEU A 22 3.32 10.32 -10.31
C LEU A 22 3.39 11.75 -10.90
N GLN A 23 2.99 12.76 -10.12
CA GLN A 23 2.88 14.17 -10.55
C GLN A 23 1.97 14.41 -11.78
N LYS A 24 1.10 13.45 -12.12
CA LYS A 24 0.36 13.42 -13.39
C LYS A 24 -1.07 12.90 -13.28
N HIS A 25 -1.31 11.87 -12.48
CA HIS A 25 -2.56 11.12 -12.46
C HIS A 25 -3.41 11.51 -11.25
N SER A 26 -4.59 12.08 -11.48
CA SER A 26 -5.53 12.37 -10.38
C SER A 26 -6.17 11.06 -9.93
N ALA A 27 -6.00 10.71 -8.66
CA ALA A 27 -6.54 9.49 -8.08
C ALA A 27 -7.43 9.79 -6.87
N GLN A 28 -8.60 9.17 -6.82
CA GLN A 28 -9.50 9.20 -5.67
C GLN A 28 -9.26 7.96 -4.81
N PHE A 29 -9.12 8.17 -3.50
CA PHE A 29 -9.01 7.12 -2.51
C PHE A 29 -10.35 6.90 -1.81
N PHE A 30 -10.62 5.64 -1.52
CA PHE A 30 -11.81 5.14 -0.86
C PHE A 30 -11.41 4.24 0.30
N LYS A 31 -12.19 4.26 1.38
CA LYS A 31 -12.01 3.37 2.53
C LYS A 31 -13.27 2.55 2.76
N CYS A 32 -13.10 1.25 2.93
CA CYS A 32 -14.18 0.38 3.34
C CYS A 32 -14.52 0.60 4.82
N SER A 33 -15.80 0.90 5.12
CA SER A 33 -16.29 1.08 6.49
C SER A 33 -16.31 -0.23 7.30
N GLN A 34 -16.29 -1.38 6.62
CA GLN A 34 -16.35 -2.70 7.28
C GLN A 34 -14.98 -3.26 7.68
N CYS A 35 -14.02 -3.32 6.74
CA CYS A 35 -12.70 -3.95 6.99
C CYS A 35 -11.56 -2.94 7.09
N GLY A 36 -11.81 -1.66 6.82
CA GLY A 36 -10.79 -0.61 6.85
C GLY A 36 -9.83 -0.62 5.67
N TYR A 37 -10.01 -1.51 4.68
CA TYR A 37 -9.21 -1.53 3.46
C TYR A 37 -9.32 -0.20 2.71
N VAL A 38 -8.18 0.28 2.20
CA VAL A 38 -8.09 1.51 1.41
C VAL A 38 -7.71 1.13 -0.01
N GLN A 39 -8.46 1.64 -0.99
CA GLN A 39 -8.21 1.43 -2.41
C GLN A 39 -8.44 2.71 -3.21
N THR A 40 -7.91 2.74 -4.43
CA THR A 40 -8.26 3.76 -5.42
C THR A 40 -9.43 3.30 -6.29
N GLU A 41 -9.85 4.13 -7.24
CA GLU A 41 -10.56 3.62 -8.42
C GLU A 41 -9.69 2.60 -9.21
N GLU A 42 -10.17 2.19 -10.40
CA GLU A 42 -9.39 1.32 -11.27
C GLU A 42 -7.98 1.91 -11.49
N PRO A 43 -6.90 1.19 -11.13
CA PRO A 43 -5.58 1.80 -10.95
C PRO A 43 -4.83 1.93 -12.29
N TYR A 44 -5.35 2.78 -13.18
CA TYR A 44 -4.82 3.00 -14.53
C TYR A 44 -3.37 3.49 -14.58
N TRP A 45 -2.88 4.08 -13.49
CA TRP A 45 -1.51 4.57 -13.32
C TRP A 45 -0.53 3.49 -12.85
N LEU A 46 -1.02 2.30 -12.47
CA LEU A 46 -0.20 1.27 -11.82
C LEU A 46 0.89 0.72 -12.73
N GLU A 47 0.58 0.43 -14.01
CA GLU A 47 1.61 -0.03 -14.95
C GLU A 47 2.74 0.99 -15.12
N GLU A 48 2.42 2.30 -15.17
CA GLU A 48 3.43 3.35 -15.25
C GLU A 48 4.30 3.38 -13.98
N ALA A 49 3.70 3.27 -12.80
CA ALA A 49 4.41 3.28 -11.52
C ALA A 49 5.43 2.14 -11.41
N TYR A 50 5.14 0.98 -12.02
CA TYR A 50 6.00 -0.20 -11.97
C TYR A 50 6.91 -0.38 -13.19
N LYS A 51 6.83 0.51 -14.18
CA LYS A 51 7.65 0.43 -15.41
C LYS A 51 9.15 0.63 -15.13
N ALA A 52 9.47 1.43 -14.12
CA ALA A 52 10.83 1.63 -13.65
C ALA A 52 10.94 1.13 -12.21
N SER A 53 11.94 0.30 -11.92
CA SER A 53 12.25 -0.10 -10.57
C SER A 53 12.77 1.10 -9.78
N ILE A 54 12.33 1.24 -8.51
CA ILE A 54 12.84 2.29 -7.61
C ILE A 54 14.35 2.11 -7.39
N ASN A 55 14.81 0.87 -7.29
CA ASN A 55 16.23 0.52 -7.16
C ASN A 55 16.56 -0.62 -8.12
N ASP A 56 17.78 -0.62 -8.67
CA ASP A 56 18.29 -1.73 -9.51
C ASP A 56 18.46 -3.04 -8.74
N SER A 57 18.64 -2.94 -7.40
CA SER A 57 18.68 -4.09 -6.49
C SER A 57 18.17 -3.70 -5.11
N ASP A 58 17.34 -4.56 -4.49
CA ASP A 58 16.84 -4.34 -3.12
C ASP A 58 17.77 -5.02 -2.10
N THR A 59 18.90 -4.37 -1.80
CA THR A 59 19.79 -4.78 -0.69
C THR A 59 19.20 -4.42 0.68
N GLY A 60 18.22 -3.51 0.71
CA GLY A 60 17.57 -3.05 1.93
C GLY A 60 16.75 -4.14 2.61
N MET A 61 16.17 -5.10 1.87
CA MET A 61 15.48 -6.26 2.46
C MET A 61 16.41 -7.12 3.32
N ILE A 62 17.64 -7.40 2.86
CA ILE A 62 18.60 -8.20 3.63
C ILE A 62 19.06 -7.43 4.87
N MET A 63 19.40 -6.16 4.71
CA MET A 63 19.83 -5.30 5.82
C MET A 63 18.75 -5.18 6.91
N ARG A 64 17.49 -5.02 6.53
CA ARG A 64 16.36 -5.00 7.48
C ARG A 64 16.22 -6.30 8.25
N ASN A 65 16.34 -7.46 7.59
CA ASN A 65 16.31 -8.76 8.27
C ASN A 65 17.49 -8.94 9.24
N LEU A 66 18.69 -8.52 8.83
CA LEU A 66 19.88 -8.56 9.69
C LEU A 66 19.74 -7.64 10.91
N TRP A 67 19.06 -6.51 10.80
CA TRP A 67 18.78 -5.66 11.94
C TRP A 67 17.70 -6.26 12.85
N LEU A 68 16.59 -6.70 12.26
CA LEU A 68 15.45 -7.26 12.99
C LEU A 68 15.77 -8.57 13.71
N ARG A 69 16.73 -9.37 13.22
CA ARG A 69 17.17 -10.58 13.94
C ARG A 69 17.64 -10.26 15.36
N ASN A 70 18.34 -9.14 15.55
CA ASN A 70 18.90 -8.77 16.85
C ASN A 70 17.79 -8.29 17.79
N VAL A 71 16.85 -7.51 17.26
CA VAL A 71 15.65 -7.07 17.99
C VAL A 71 14.83 -8.28 18.41
N ALA A 72 14.52 -9.18 17.47
CA ALA A 72 13.76 -10.39 17.75
C ALA A 72 14.45 -11.30 18.77
N THR A 73 15.77 -11.54 18.62
CA THR A 73 16.55 -12.36 19.57
C THR A 73 16.52 -11.76 20.98
N THR A 74 16.68 -10.44 21.08
CA THR A 74 16.60 -9.72 22.37
C THR A 74 15.23 -9.91 23.01
N LEU A 75 14.16 -9.71 22.24
CA LEU A 75 12.79 -9.87 22.74
C LEU A 75 12.52 -11.30 23.21
N ILE A 76 12.86 -12.31 22.40
CA ILE A 76 12.64 -13.72 22.74
C ILE A 76 13.49 -14.16 23.95
N TYR A 77 14.68 -13.59 24.14
CA TYR A 77 15.55 -13.96 25.24
C TYR A 77 15.07 -13.37 26.58
N PHE A 78 14.56 -12.14 26.57
CA PHE A 78 14.16 -11.42 27.79
C PHE A 78 12.67 -11.51 28.13
N PHE A 79 11.82 -11.91 27.20
CA PHE A 79 10.37 -12.05 27.38
C PHE A 79 9.90 -13.45 26.95
#